data_AF-A0A9Q0M3B3-F1
#
_entry.id   AF-A0A9Q0M3B3-F1
#
_cell.length_a   1.000
_cell.length_b   1.000
_cell.length_c   1.000
_cell.angle_alpha   90.00
_cell.angle_beta   90.00
_cell.angle_gamma   90.00
#
_symmetry.space_group_name_H-M   'P 1'
#
loop_
_entity.id
_entity.type
_entity.pdbx_description
1 polymer ?
#
loop_
_entity_poly.entity_id
_entity_poly.type
_entity_poly.pdbx_seq_one_letter_code
_entity_poly.pdbx_strand_id
1 'polypeptide(L)'
;MLVLSPIELPNDEHVKHREPNTLAYLRNTQLGEGTVYISEDKFIWSTDNGQGFVLTYPQISLHAISRDLNNFHSECLYLMFEKDDEQIVDSDSETTVPTTTLLDKYMNLSQYDSRHV
;
A
#
# COMPACT_ATOMS: atom_id res chain seq x y z
N MET A 1 -9.97 -8.12 -7.12
CA MET A 1 -10.34 -7.47 -5.85
C MET A 1 -9.22 -7.68 -4.83
N LEU A 2 -8.74 -6.63 -4.16
CA LEU A 2 -7.83 -6.73 -3.02
C LEU A 2 -8.63 -7.25 -1.81
N VAL A 3 -8.11 -8.27 -1.12
CA VAL A 3 -8.79 -8.89 0.02
C VAL A 3 -7.84 -8.83 1.21
N LEU A 4 -8.36 -8.43 2.38
CA LEU A 4 -7.59 -8.48 3.61
C LEU A 4 -7.41 -9.93 4.03
N SER A 5 -6.17 -10.32 4.32
CA SER A 5 -5.82 -11.64 4.80
C SER A 5 -5.06 -11.54 6.11
N PRO A 6 -4.99 -12.63 6.91
CA PRO A 6 -3.99 -12.73 7.96
C PRO A 6 -2.60 -12.44 7.40
N ILE A 7 -1.82 -11.63 8.10
CA ILE A 7 -0.44 -11.29 7.72
C ILE A 7 0.51 -11.56 8.86
N GLU A 8 1.64 -12.17 8.53
CA GLU A 8 2.79 -12.22 9.40
C GLU A 8 3.53 -10.88 9.34
N LEU A 9 3.71 -10.24 10.49
CA LEU A 9 4.44 -8.98 10.56
C LEU A 9 5.91 -9.21 10.18
N PRO A 10 6.52 -8.27 9.44
CA PRO A 10 7.93 -8.38 9.08
C PRO A 10 8.82 -8.34 10.32
N ASN A 11 9.93 -9.07 10.27
CA ASN A 11 10.98 -8.94 11.29
C ASN A 11 11.54 -7.51 11.24
N ASP A 12 11.65 -6.85 12.39
CA ASP A 12 12.05 -5.44 12.51
C ASP A 12 13.39 -5.11 11.81
N GLU A 13 14.31 -6.07 11.72
CA GLU A 13 15.62 -5.90 11.06
C GLU A 13 15.51 -5.48 9.58
N HIS A 14 14.44 -5.88 8.89
CA HIS A 14 14.24 -5.59 7.45
C HIS A 14 13.31 -4.39 7.21
N VAL A 15 12.68 -3.87 8.26
CA VAL A 15 11.76 -2.73 8.18
C VAL A 15 12.57 -1.44 8.14
N LYS A 16 12.43 -0.68 7.04
CA LYS A 16 13.04 0.65 6.87
C LYS A 16 12.19 1.77 7.42
N HIS A 17 10.86 1.61 7.36
CA HIS A 17 9.92 2.57 7.93
C HIS A 17 8.69 1.89 8.50
N ARG A 18 8.18 2.44 9.60
CA ARG A 18 6.93 2.05 10.23
C ARG A 18 6.08 3.29 10.49
N GLU A 19 4.89 3.34 9.90
CA GLU A 19 3.92 4.42 10.14
C GLU A 19 2.68 3.85 10.85
N PRO A 20 2.53 4.06 12.17
CA PRO A 20 1.33 3.67 12.90
C PRO A 20 0.19 4.68 12.67
N ASN A 21 -1.04 4.28 12.99
CA ASN A 21 -2.25 5.11 12.88
C ASN A 21 -2.53 5.59 11.44
N THR A 22 -2.25 4.72 10.47
CA THR A 22 -2.48 4.99 9.05
C THR A 22 -3.84 4.43 8.62
N LEU A 23 -4.72 5.32 8.16
CA LEU A 23 -5.95 4.94 7.49
C LEU A 23 -5.66 4.46 6.07
N ALA A 24 -6.18 3.28 5.72
CA ALA A 24 -6.12 2.74 4.37
C ALA A 24 -7.49 2.81 3.69
N TYR A 25 -7.49 3.26 2.45
CA TYR A 25 -8.67 3.28 1.58
C TYR A 25 -8.38 2.50 0.31
N LEU A 26 -9.31 1.64 -0.07
CA LEU A 26 -9.33 1.01 -1.39
C LEU A 26 -10.42 1.70 -2.22
N ARG A 27 -10.00 2.47 -3.22
CA ARG A 27 -10.90 3.38 -3.96
C ARG A 27 -11.61 4.32 -2.98
N ASN A 28 -12.94 4.22 -2.86
CA ASN A 28 -13.75 5.02 -1.96
C ASN A 28 -14.17 4.25 -0.68
N THR A 29 -13.63 3.06 -0.46
CA THR A 29 -13.94 2.22 0.69
C THR A 29 -12.82 2.31 1.72
N GLN A 30 -13.14 2.79 2.92
CA GLN A 30 -12.21 2.75 4.05
C GLN A 30 -12.05 1.30 4.54
N LEU A 31 -10.81 0.81 4.60
CA LEU A 31 -10.47 -0.51 5.10
C LEU A 31 -10.29 -0.51 6.63
N GLY A 32 -9.87 0.62 7.19
CA GLY A 32 -9.66 0.80 8.62
C GLY A 32 -8.39 1.57 8.94
N GLU A 33 -8.06 1.62 10.23
CA GLU A 33 -6.80 2.13 10.75
C GLU A 33 -5.83 0.97 11.00
N GLY A 34 -4.56 1.18 10.70
CA GLY A 34 -3.53 0.18 10.87
C GLY A 34 -2.14 0.78 10.88
N THR A 35 -1.14 -0.07 10.66
CA THR A 35 0.26 0.31 10.57
C THR A 35 0.81 -0.06 9.20
N VAL A 36 1.51 0.88 8.57
CA VAL A 36 2.30 0.64 7.36
C VAL A 36 3.71 0.19 7.76
N TYR A 37 4.21 -0.83 7.08
CA TYR A 37 5.61 -1.28 7.17
C TYR A 37 6.20 -1.27 5.75
N ILE A 38 7.36 -0.64 5.62
CA ILE A 38 8.09 -0.55 4.35
C ILE A 38 9.44 -1.20 4.57
N SER A 39 9.69 -2.30 3.86
CA SER A 39 10.97 -3.02 3.83
C SER A 39 11.60 -2.89 2.44
N GLU A 40 12.75 -3.54 2.22
CA GLU A 40 13.42 -3.51 0.91
C GLU A 40 12.67 -4.30 -0.18
N ASP A 41 11.84 -5.27 0.21
CA ASP A 41 11.16 -6.20 -0.70
C ASP A 41 9.65 -5.93 -0.85
N LYS A 42 9.00 -5.28 0.13
CA LYS A 42 7.55 -5.14 0.17
C LYS A 42 7.06 -3.93 0.97
N PHE A 43 5.84 -3.55 0.61
CA PHE A 43 4.96 -2.65 1.34
C PHE A 43 3.89 -3.50 2.04
N ILE A 44 3.69 -3.28 3.33
CA ILE A 44 2.68 -3.99 4.12
C ILE A 44 1.81 -2.97 4.82
N TRP A 45 0.50 -3.19 4.81
CA TRP A 45 -0.40 -2.52 5.74
C TRP A 45 -1.16 -3.57 6.56
N SER A 46 -1.15 -3.44 7.88
CA SER A 46 -1.82 -4.36 8.80
C SER A 46 -2.62 -3.64 9.87
N THR A 47 -3.79 -4.16 10.19
CA THR A 47 -4.60 -3.78 11.36
C THR A 47 -4.11 -4.46 12.64
N ASP A 48 -4.52 -3.96 13.79
CA ASP A 48 -4.21 -4.55 15.11
C ASP A 48 -4.76 -5.98 15.28
N ASN A 49 -5.76 -6.35 14.48
CA ASN A 49 -6.33 -7.70 14.46
C ASN A 49 -5.52 -8.68 13.59
N GLY A 50 -4.35 -8.27 13.08
CA GLY A 50 -3.47 -9.11 12.25
C GLY A 50 -3.98 -9.33 10.82
N GLN A 51 -5.01 -8.60 10.39
CA GLN A 51 -5.49 -8.60 9.00
C GLN A 51 -4.84 -7.46 8.22
N GLY A 52 -4.53 -7.67 6.94
CA GLY A 52 -3.93 -6.62 6.11
C GLY A 52 -3.73 -7.03 4.65
N PHE A 53 -2.89 -6.29 3.94
CA PHE A 53 -2.40 -6.68 2.61
C PHE A 53 -0.87 -6.46 2.47
N VAL A 54 -0.26 -7.20 1.54
CA VAL A 54 1.15 -7.08 1.14
C VAL A 54 1.20 -6.74 -0.34
N LEU A 55 2.05 -5.78 -0.71
CA LEU A 55 2.39 -5.46 -2.09
C LEU A 55 3.91 -5.56 -2.24
N THR A 56 4.37 -6.30 -3.23
CA THR A 56 5.78 -6.22 -3.65
C THR A 56 5.96 -4.99 -4.54
N TYR A 57 7.17 -4.42 -4.57
CA TYR A 57 7.41 -3.22 -5.37
C TYR A 57 7.12 -3.38 -6.88
N PRO A 58 7.38 -4.54 -7.52
CA PRO A 58 6.98 -4.76 -8.91
C PRO A 58 5.47 -4.68 -9.16
N GLN A 59 4.64 -5.00 -8.17
CA GLN A 59 3.19 -4.87 -8.27
C GLN A 59 2.74 -3.40 -8.25
N ILE A 60 3.55 -2.48 -7.70
CA ILE A 60 3.21 -1.06 -7.58
C ILE A 60 3.56 -0.33 -8.88
N SER A 61 2.56 -0.17 -9.76
CA SER A 61 2.69 0.59 -11.01
C SER A 61 2.98 2.08 -10.80
N LEU A 62 2.43 2.69 -9.74
CA LEU A 62 2.68 4.10 -9.39
C LEU A 62 2.55 4.36 -7.89
N HIS A 63 3.44 5.20 -7.35
CA HIS A 63 3.31 5.77 -6.03
C HIS A 63 3.52 7.29 -6.07
N ALA A 64 2.73 8.05 -5.30
CA ALA A 64 2.83 9.50 -5.25
C ALA A 64 2.34 10.05 -3.91
N ILE A 65 2.79 11.26 -3.54
CA ILE A 65 2.16 12.03 -2.48
C ILE A 65 1.05 12.86 -3.14
N SER A 66 -0.20 12.51 -2.87
CA SER A 66 -1.36 13.29 -3.28
C SER A 66 -1.64 14.39 -2.27
N ARG A 67 -1.84 15.61 -2.77
CA ARG A 67 -2.28 16.78 -1.98
C ARG A 67 -3.57 17.37 -2.52
N ASP A 68 -4.26 16.64 -3.41
CA ASP A 68 -5.49 17.11 -4.01
C ASP A 68 -6.66 16.98 -3.03
N LEU A 69 -6.87 18.04 -2.26
CA LEU A 69 -7.91 18.11 -1.25
C LEU A 69 -9.33 18.16 -1.83
N ASN A 70 -9.47 18.34 -3.15
CA ASN A 70 -10.79 18.28 -3.80
C ASN A 70 -11.27 16.83 -4.00
N ASN A 71 -10.33 15.89 -4.09
CA ASN A 71 -10.62 14.48 -4.38
C ASN A 71 -10.47 13.59 -3.14
N PHE A 72 -9.67 14.01 -2.15
CA PHE A 72 -9.55 13.33 -0.87
C PHE A 72 -9.39 14.33 0.28
N HIS A 73 -9.89 14.03 1.47
CA HIS A 73 -9.98 15.02 2.56
C HIS A 73 -8.64 15.42 3.21
N SER A 74 -7.53 14.76 2.88
CA SER A 74 -6.20 15.01 3.43
C SER A 74 -5.09 14.73 2.42
N GLU A 75 -3.86 15.17 2.72
CA GLU A 75 -2.68 14.72 1.98
C GLU A 75 -2.41 13.24 2.27
N CYS A 76 -2.05 12.44 1.27
CA CYS A 76 -1.88 10.99 1.43
C CYS A 76 -0.84 10.41 0.46
N LEU A 77 -0.30 9.25 0.79
CA LEU A 77 0.40 8.37 -0.13
C LEU A 77 -0.63 7.65 -1.02
N TYR A 78 -0.59 7.91 -2.31
CA TYR A 78 -1.39 7.24 -3.31
C TYR A 78 -0.59 6.12 -3.96
N LEU A 79 -1.18 4.94 -4.04
CA LEU A 79 -0.63 3.76 -4.71
C LEU A 79 -1.59 3.29 -5.81
N MET A 80 -1.03 3.04 -6.99
CA MET A 80 -1.65 2.26 -8.06
C MET A 80 -0.85 0.98 -8.21
N PHE A 81 -1.54 -0.16 -8.21
CA PHE A 81 -0.90 -1.46 -8.31
C PHE A 81 -1.72 -2.42 -9.17
N GLU A 82 -1.00 -3.37 -9.73
CA GLU A 82 -1.52 -4.52 -10.47
C GLU A 82 -1.51 -5.74 -9.56
N LYS A 83 -2.47 -6.63 -9.77
CA LYS A 83 -2.48 -7.92 -9.10
C LYS A 83 -1.70 -8.89 -9.96
N ASP A 84 -0.86 -9.73 -9.35
CA ASP A 84 -0.32 -10.88 -10.07
C ASP A 84 -1.50 -11.81 -10.42
N ASP A 85 -1.79 -11.93 -11.71
CA ASP A 85 -2.80 -12.85 -12.26
C ASP A 85 -2.32 -14.32 -12.19
N GLU A 86 -1.67 -14.73 -11.10
CA GLU A 86 -1.38 -16.14 -10.84
C GLU A 86 -2.58 -16.83 -10.18
N GLN A 87 -3.76 -16.77 -10.83
CA GLN A 87 -4.73 -17.86 -10.86
C GLN A 87 -5.52 -17.78 -12.17
N ILE A 88 -4.99 -18.42 -13.21
CA ILE A 88 -5.77 -18.83 -14.38
C ILE A 88 -6.76 -19.91 -13.91
N VAL A 89 -8.01 -19.51 -13.70
CA VAL A 89 -9.17 -20.36 -13.96
C VAL A 89 -10.13 -19.55 -14.82
N ASP A 90 -10.26 -20.01 -16.06
CA ASP A 90 -11.03 -19.45 -17.16
C ASP A 90 -12.52 -19.24 -16.79
N SER A 91 -13.04 -18.03 -16.99
CA SER A 91 -14.36 -17.73 -17.59
C SER A 91 -14.70 -16.23 -17.46
N ASP A 92 -14.84 -15.61 -18.63
CA ASP A 92 -15.53 -14.35 -18.93
C ASP A 92 -15.01 -13.02 -18.35
N SER A 93 -14.22 -12.36 -19.19
CA SER A 93 -14.10 -10.90 -19.39
C SER A 93 -14.60 -9.99 -18.27
N GLU A 94 -13.67 -9.43 -17.49
CA GLU A 94 -13.86 -8.12 -16.89
C GLU A 94 -12.54 -7.35 -16.96
N THR A 95 -12.58 -6.22 -17.67
CA THR A 95 -11.47 -5.27 -17.83
C THR A 95 -10.80 -5.02 -16.48
N THR A 96 -9.52 -5.37 -16.36
CA THR A 96 -8.70 -5.18 -15.16
C THR A 96 -8.54 -3.69 -14.88
N VAL A 97 -9.49 -3.14 -14.12
CA VAL A 97 -9.40 -1.76 -13.65
C VAL A 97 -8.26 -1.66 -12.62
N PRO A 98 -7.27 -0.78 -12.82
CA PRO A 98 -6.18 -0.60 -11.86
C PRO A 98 -6.78 -0.26 -10.50
N THR A 99 -6.26 -0.91 -9.46
CA THR A 99 -6.78 -0.77 -8.11
C THR A 99 -6.03 0.37 -7.42
N THR A 100 -6.77 1.37 -6.97
CA THR A 100 -6.24 2.60 -6.37
C THR A 100 -6.36 2.53 -4.86
N THR A 101 -5.26 2.79 -4.14
CA THR A 101 -5.25 2.83 -2.66
C THR A 101 -4.71 4.18 -2.19
N LEU A 102 -5.44 4.83 -1.29
CA LEU A 102 -5.05 6.08 -0.61
C LEU A 102 -4.67 5.71 0.84
N LEU A 103 -3.41 5.95 1.22
CA LEU A 103 -2.89 5.72 2.57
C LEU A 103 -2.45 7.05 3.17
N ASP A 104 -3.00 7.44 4.32
CA ASP A 104 -2.68 8.71 4.96
C ASP A 104 -1.30 8.69 5.66
N LYS A 105 -0.65 9.87 5.63
CA LYS A 105 0.51 10.36 6.37
C LYS A 105 1.96 10.03 5.95
N TYR A 106 2.66 11.13 5.66
CA TYR A 106 4.10 11.42 5.77
C TYR A 106 5.11 10.25 5.79
N MET A 107 5.47 9.78 4.60
CA MET A 107 6.81 9.23 4.36
C MET A 107 7.76 10.39 4.03
N ASN A 108 8.51 10.87 5.02
CA ASN A 108 9.57 11.84 4.79
C ASN A 108 10.77 11.13 4.09
N LEU A 109 10.70 11.03 2.76
CA LEU A 109 11.75 10.44 1.92
C LEU A 109 13.03 11.27 1.84
N SER A 110 13.17 12.35 2.63
CA SER A 110 14.42 13.13 2.70
C SER A 110 15.60 12.34 3.31
N GLN A 111 15.42 11.07 3.68
CA GLN A 111 16.46 10.21 4.24
C GLN A 111 17.04 9.20 3.23
N TYR A 112 16.51 9.11 2.00
CA TYR A 112 17.03 8.20 0.97
C TYR A 112 17.89 8.89 -0.11
N ASP A 113 18.05 10.22 -0.05
CA ASP A 113 19.02 10.93 -0.88
C ASP A 113 20.39 10.98 -0.20
N SER A 114 21.06 9.84 -0.17
CA SER A 114 22.50 9.77 -0.02
C SER A 114 23.06 8.88 -1.11
N ARG A 115 22.80 9.28 -2.37
CA ARG A 115 23.64 8.86 -3.47
C ARG A 115 25.04 9.35 -3.18
N HIS A 116 25.94 8.38 -3.04
CA HIS A 116 27.37 8.59 -3.04
C HIS A 116 27.74 9.42 -4.28
N VAL A 117 28.40 10.55 -4.03
CA VAL A 117 29.23 11.27 -5.01
C VAL A 117 30.56 10.54 -5.11
#